data_AF-A0AAD9U1N9-F1
#
_entry.id   AF-A0AAD9U1N9-F1
#
_cell.length_a   1.000
_cell.length_b   1.000
_cell.length_c   1.000
_cell.angle_alpha   90.00
_cell.angle_beta   90.00
_cell.angle_gamma   90.00
#
_symmetry.space_group_name_H-M   'P 1'
#
loop_
_entity.id
_entity.type
_entity.pdbx_description
1 polymer ?
#
loop_
_entity_poly.entity_id
_entity_poly.type
_entity_poly.pdbx_seq_one_letter_code
_entity_poly.pdbx_strand_id
1 'polypeptide(L)'
;MAMTHKFHFSVEPPLPIISLQNHRPHHSQFLIPKRPLSSSSIIRSRNGSSSMAPLPETDCPVPADQQPINEYQNLSTSFPFSWALGDLVEYCSRLFVTGASFTLFIALPVAWFGAVGSDSDPLIKIVGSVSSGILFVTLAVVRMYLGWAYVGNRLLSATVEYEETGWYDGQIWVKTAQVLARDRLLGSFQVKPVVSRLKYSLVNLGASLLFCALLLINLEGSSQKAYYSSTPESGDPSIPGVYNDDSARWFEPDAFHVTDHKERLEFHKFR
;
A
#
# COMPACT_ATOMS: atom_id res chain seq x y z
N MET A 1 -45.99 -62.82 30.24
CA MET A 1 -46.39 -61.68 29.38
C MET A 1 -45.12 -60.93 29.02
N ALA A 2 -44.43 -61.37 27.97
CA ALA A 2 -43.15 -60.80 27.53
C ALA A 2 -43.24 -60.62 26.02
N MET A 3 -43.25 -59.36 25.60
CA MET A 3 -43.62 -58.87 24.28
C MET A 3 -42.35 -58.87 23.42
N THR A 4 -42.24 -59.81 22.50
CA THR A 4 -41.14 -59.90 21.54
C THR A 4 -41.43 -58.96 20.36
N HIS A 5 -40.82 -57.77 20.39
CA HIS A 5 -40.86 -56.82 19.28
C HIS A 5 -40.05 -57.37 18.09
N LYS A 6 -40.76 -57.82 17.05
CA LYS A 6 -40.20 -58.08 15.71
C LYS A 6 -39.88 -56.73 15.07
N PHE A 7 -38.59 -56.41 14.93
CA PHE A 7 -38.12 -55.31 14.08
C PHE A 7 -38.09 -55.81 12.63
N HIS A 8 -38.96 -55.23 11.81
CA HIS A 8 -39.01 -55.44 10.37
C HIS A 8 -37.94 -54.55 9.72
N PHE A 9 -36.84 -55.13 9.24
CA PHE A 9 -35.84 -54.42 8.44
C PHE A 9 -36.41 -54.20 7.04
N SER A 10 -36.82 -52.97 6.74
CA SER A 10 -37.19 -52.55 5.39
C SER A 10 -35.91 -52.18 4.64
N VAL A 11 -35.47 -53.06 3.74
CA VAL A 11 -34.30 -52.83 2.87
C VAL A 11 -34.74 -51.90 1.75
N GLU A 12 -34.35 -50.64 1.85
CA GLU A 12 -34.51 -49.62 0.80
C GLU A 12 -33.53 -49.91 -0.35
N PRO A 13 -33.96 -49.82 -1.63
CA PRO A 13 -33.06 -50.06 -2.76
C PRO A 13 -32.03 -48.93 -2.89
N PRO A 14 -30.79 -49.21 -3.34
CA PRO A 14 -29.75 -48.18 -3.43
C PRO A 14 -30.08 -47.14 -4.50
N LEU A 15 -29.98 -45.87 -4.11
CA LEU A 15 -30.06 -44.72 -5.01
C LEU A 15 -28.97 -44.79 -6.09
N PRO A 16 -29.25 -44.34 -7.33
CA PRO A 16 -28.26 -44.34 -8.40
C PRO A 16 -27.14 -43.34 -8.09
N ILE A 17 -25.91 -43.84 -8.19
CA ILE A 17 -24.67 -43.07 -8.09
C ILE A 17 -24.69 -41.99 -9.19
N ILE A 18 -24.87 -40.74 -8.80
CA ILE A 18 -24.66 -39.59 -9.68
C ILE A 18 -23.16 -39.52 -9.92
N SER A 19 -22.75 -39.96 -11.11
CA SER A 19 -21.42 -39.76 -11.65
C SER A 19 -21.09 -38.27 -11.60
N LEU A 20 -20.06 -37.92 -10.84
CA LEU A 20 -19.52 -36.57 -10.74
C LEU A 20 -18.80 -36.27 -12.05
N GLN A 21 -19.58 -35.87 -13.05
CA GLN A 21 -19.06 -35.45 -14.34
C GLN A 21 -18.31 -34.14 -14.11
N ASN A 22 -16.98 -34.26 -14.22
CA ASN A 22 -15.99 -33.22 -14.07
C ASN A 22 -16.28 -32.07 -15.05
N HIS A 23 -17.08 -31.09 -14.62
CA HIS A 23 -17.25 -29.84 -15.35
C HIS A 23 -16.01 -28.98 -15.14
N ARG A 24 -15.17 -28.95 -16.18
CA ARG A 24 -14.13 -27.94 -16.39
C ARG A 24 -14.64 -26.55 -15.98
N PRO A 25 -13.88 -25.77 -15.20
CA PRO A 25 -14.18 -24.36 -15.04
C PRO A 25 -14.03 -23.68 -16.41
N HIS A 26 -15.14 -23.19 -16.95
CA HIS A 26 -15.12 -22.30 -18.08
C HIS A 26 -14.38 -21.02 -17.68
N HIS A 27 -13.21 -20.84 -18.26
CA HIS A 27 -12.40 -19.63 -18.19
C HIS A 27 -13.20 -18.50 -18.88
N SER A 28 -13.94 -17.71 -18.10
CA SER A 28 -14.58 -16.48 -18.59
C SER A 28 -13.50 -15.42 -18.78
N GLN A 29 -12.88 -15.43 -19.95
CA GLN A 29 -12.04 -14.32 -20.42
C GLN A 29 -12.95 -13.12 -20.69
N PHE A 30 -13.01 -12.19 -19.74
CA PHE A 30 -13.51 -10.85 -20.01
C PHE A 30 -12.51 -10.15 -20.95
N LEU A 31 -12.77 -10.26 -22.26
CA LEU A 31 -12.08 -9.50 -23.29
C LEU A 31 -12.51 -8.03 -23.17
N ILE A 32 -11.67 -7.21 -22.53
CA ILE A 32 -11.73 -5.76 -22.65
C ILE A 32 -11.15 -5.42 -24.03
N PRO A 33 -11.87 -4.70 -24.91
CA PRO A 33 -11.30 -4.26 -26.17
C PRO A 33 -10.21 -3.21 -25.90
N LYS A 34 -8.98 -3.53 -26.31
CA LYS A 34 -7.87 -2.57 -26.40
C LYS A 34 -8.27 -1.45 -27.36
N ARG A 35 -8.40 -0.21 -26.86
CA ARG A 35 -8.55 0.96 -27.75
C ARG A 35 -7.19 1.31 -28.36
N PRO A 36 -7.09 1.47 -29.68
CA PRO A 36 -5.89 1.98 -30.31
C PRO A 36 -5.75 3.49 -30.06
N LEU A 37 -4.52 3.90 -29.82
CA LEU A 37 -4.04 5.27 -29.88
C LEU A 37 -4.18 5.77 -31.34
N SER A 38 -4.91 6.86 -31.60
CA SER A 38 -4.63 7.76 -32.73
C SER A 38 -5.48 9.04 -32.78
N SER A 39 -4.74 10.10 -33.10
CA SER A 39 -5.08 11.23 -33.98
C SER A 39 -6.22 12.18 -33.59
N SER A 40 -5.77 13.39 -33.24
CA SER A 40 -6.43 14.67 -33.47
C SER A 40 -7.15 14.72 -34.82
N SER A 41 -8.45 15.00 -34.81
CA SER A 41 -9.12 15.56 -35.98
C SER A 41 -10.20 16.56 -35.56
N ILE A 42 -10.11 17.72 -36.22
CA ILE A 42 -10.93 18.91 -36.11
C ILE A 42 -12.37 18.56 -36.54
N ILE A 43 -13.35 18.74 -35.65
CA ILE A 43 -14.77 18.55 -36.00
C ILE A 43 -15.31 19.83 -36.65
N ARG A 44 -15.50 19.73 -37.97
CA ARG A 44 -16.24 20.66 -38.81
C ARG A 44 -17.73 20.46 -38.58
N SER A 45 -18.42 21.52 -38.15
CA SER A 45 -19.88 21.57 -38.02
C SER A 45 -20.56 21.24 -39.35
N ARG A 46 -21.48 20.27 -39.33
CA ARG A 46 -22.43 20.02 -40.42
C ARG A 46 -23.76 19.56 -39.83
N ASN A 47 -24.76 20.44 -39.95
CA ASN A 47 -26.16 20.18 -39.66
C ASN A 47 -26.65 18.92 -40.39
N GLY A 48 -27.29 18.03 -39.65
CA GLY A 48 -27.98 16.87 -40.15
C GLY A 48 -28.98 16.38 -39.10
N SER A 49 -30.24 16.74 -39.29
CA SER A 49 -31.38 16.27 -38.51
C SER A 49 -31.57 14.76 -38.68
N SER A 50 -31.38 14.00 -37.61
CA SER A 50 -31.97 12.67 -37.46
C SER A 50 -32.35 12.46 -35.99
N SER A 51 -33.63 12.21 -35.80
CA SER A 51 -34.32 11.98 -34.55
C SER A 51 -33.81 10.71 -33.87
N MET A 52 -32.90 10.87 -32.92
CA MET A 52 -32.70 9.95 -31.82
C MET A 52 -32.77 10.81 -30.57
N ALA A 53 -33.91 10.76 -29.88
CA ALA A 53 -34.14 11.55 -28.67
C ALA A 53 -32.97 11.33 -27.71
N PRO A 54 -32.18 12.36 -27.38
CA PRO A 54 -31.28 12.27 -26.25
C PRO A 54 -32.17 12.01 -25.03
N LEU A 55 -31.74 11.12 -24.12
CA LEU A 55 -32.22 11.16 -22.74
C LEU A 55 -32.23 12.63 -22.30
N PRO A 56 -33.26 13.11 -21.59
CA PRO A 56 -33.40 14.53 -21.30
C PRO A 56 -32.12 14.98 -20.62
N GLU A 57 -31.27 15.69 -21.36
CA GLU A 57 -30.24 16.51 -20.77
C GLU A 57 -31.05 17.52 -19.99
N THR A 58 -31.20 17.22 -18.70
CA THR A 58 -31.71 18.18 -17.75
C THR A 58 -30.75 19.36 -17.92
N ASP A 59 -31.24 20.51 -18.38
CA ASP A 59 -30.45 21.73 -18.56
C ASP A 59 -29.76 22.05 -17.22
N CYS A 60 -28.55 21.53 -17.05
CA CYS A 60 -27.77 21.66 -15.84
C CYS A 60 -26.99 22.97 -15.97
N PRO A 61 -27.23 23.96 -15.10
CA PRO A 61 -26.50 25.23 -15.16
C PRO A 61 -25.03 25.08 -14.74
N VAL A 62 -24.71 23.96 -14.07
CA VAL A 62 -23.37 23.65 -13.56
C VAL A 62 -22.41 23.34 -14.73
N PRO A 63 -21.28 24.06 -14.86
CA PRO A 63 -20.24 23.77 -15.84
C PRO A 63 -19.79 22.31 -15.76
N ALA A 64 -19.55 21.69 -16.92
CA ALA A 64 -19.26 20.26 -17.01
C ALA A 64 -18.14 19.82 -16.05
N ASP A 65 -17.07 20.58 -15.92
CA ASP A 65 -15.91 20.21 -15.08
C ASP A 65 -16.21 20.20 -13.57
N GLN A 66 -17.24 20.93 -13.15
CA GLN A 66 -17.69 21.02 -11.75
C GLN A 66 -18.84 20.04 -11.45
N GLN A 67 -19.24 19.23 -12.43
CA GLN A 67 -20.26 18.21 -12.21
C GLN A 67 -19.64 17.01 -11.46
N PRO A 68 -20.25 16.53 -10.37
CA PRO A 68 -19.73 15.41 -9.58
C PRO A 68 -19.47 14.14 -10.40
N ILE A 69 -20.23 13.92 -11.47
CA ILE A 69 -20.04 12.76 -12.35
C ILE A 69 -18.78 12.88 -13.22
N ASN A 70 -18.41 14.10 -13.63
CA ASN A 70 -17.20 14.35 -14.41
C ASN A 70 -15.97 14.36 -13.51
N GLU A 71 -16.08 14.88 -12.28
CA GLU A 71 -15.06 14.70 -11.24
C GLU A 71 -14.78 13.21 -10.97
N TYR A 72 -15.84 12.39 -10.87
CA TYR A 72 -15.71 10.94 -10.73
C TYR A 72 -14.99 10.30 -11.91
N GLN A 73 -15.36 10.65 -13.14
CA GLN A 73 -14.72 10.10 -14.34
C GLN A 73 -13.23 10.49 -14.41
N ASN A 74 -12.91 11.76 -14.14
CA ASN A 74 -11.54 12.25 -14.08
C ASN A 74 -10.74 11.55 -12.98
N LEU A 75 -11.31 11.39 -11.79
CA LEU A 75 -10.66 10.65 -10.71
C LEU A 75 -10.43 9.19 -11.10
N SER A 76 -11.44 8.52 -11.65
CA SER A 76 -11.41 7.10 -12.02
C SER A 76 -10.34 6.76 -13.08
N THR A 77 -9.97 7.73 -13.92
CA THR A 77 -8.98 7.56 -14.99
C THR A 77 -7.59 8.02 -14.55
N SER A 78 -7.49 8.91 -13.57
CA SER A 78 -6.21 9.43 -13.08
C SER A 78 -5.39 8.39 -12.31
N PHE A 79 -4.06 8.51 -12.38
CA PHE A 79 -3.13 7.78 -11.52
C PHE A 79 -3.06 8.46 -10.14
N PRO A 80 -3.00 7.71 -9.02
CA PRO A 80 -3.07 6.25 -8.89
C PRO A 80 -4.51 5.71 -8.71
N PHE A 81 -5.52 6.58 -8.73
CA PHE A 81 -6.91 6.27 -8.39
C PHE A 81 -7.55 5.18 -9.25
N SER A 82 -7.15 5.06 -10.52
CA SER A 82 -7.59 4.01 -11.44
C SER A 82 -7.29 2.59 -10.96
N TRP A 83 -6.28 2.41 -10.11
CA TRP A 83 -5.90 1.09 -9.60
C TRP A 83 -6.93 0.53 -8.62
N ALA A 84 -7.68 1.39 -7.93
CA ALA A 84 -8.69 0.97 -6.96
C ALA A 84 -9.95 0.39 -7.62
N LEU A 85 -10.17 0.69 -8.91
CA LEU A 85 -11.27 0.17 -9.71
C LEU A 85 -10.96 -1.22 -10.30
N GLY A 86 -9.69 -1.61 -10.35
CA GLY A 86 -9.25 -2.90 -10.85
C GLY A 86 -9.59 -4.07 -9.94
N ASP A 87 -9.27 -5.27 -10.43
CA ASP A 87 -9.35 -6.49 -9.65
C ASP A 87 -8.44 -6.44 -8.42
N LEU A 88 -8.74 -7.23 -7.39
CA LEU A 88 -8.00 -7.24 -6.14
C LEU A 88 -6.54 -7.65 -6.35
N VAL A 89 -6.28 -8.62 -7.22
CA VAL A 89 -4.92 -9.08 -7.51
C VAL A 89 -4.12 -8.01 -8.24
N GLU A 90 -4.74 -7.33 -9.20
CA GLU A 90 -4.10 -6.24 -9.94
C GLU A 90 -3.80 -5.03 -9.03
N TYR A 91 -4.75 -4.68 -8.15
CA TYR A 91 -4.55 -3.64 -7.14
C TYR A 91 -3.38 -3.98 -6.21
N CYS A 92 -3.39 -5.16 -5.61
CA CYS A 92 -2.36 -5.59 -4.66
C CYS A 92 -0.98 -5.70 -5.32
N SER A 93 -0.91 -6.23 -6.55
CA SER A 93 0.36 -6.36 -7.28
C SER A 93 0.96 -5.00 -7.63
N ARG A 94 0.17 -4.04 -8.11
CA ARG A 94 0.64 -2.67 -8.39
C ARG A 94 1.15 -1.98 -7.12
N LEU A 95 0.46 -2.19 -6.01
CA LEU A 95 0.85 -1.64 -4.72
C LEU A 95 2.15 -2.26 -4.21
N PHE A 96 2.29 -3.58 -4.33
CA PHE A 96 3.51 -4.31 -3.97
C PHE A 96 4.70 -3.87 -4.83
N VAL A 97 4.53 -3.78 -6.15
CA VAL A 97 5.60 -3.33 -7.07
C VAL A 97 6.05 -1.91 -6.73
N THR A 98 5.11 -1.01 -6.41
CA THR A 98 5.42 0.37 -6.04
C THR A 98 6.12 0.46 -4.68
N GLY A 99 5.71 -0.36 -3.70
CA GLY A 99 6.39 -0.43 -2.42
C GLY A 99 7.78 -1.05 -2.53
N ALA A 100 7.91 -2.15 -3.26
CA ALA A 100 9.17 -2.85 -3.48
C ALA A 100 10.19 -1.98 -4.25
N SER A 101 9.74 -1.22 -5.25
CA SER A 101 10.62 -0.29 -5.96
C SER A 101 11.12 0.82 -5.05
N PHE A 102 10.25 1.43 -4.23
CA PHE A 102 10.66 2.41 -3.24
C PHE A 102 11.67 1.83 -2.24
N THR A 103 11.39 0.62 -1.73
CA THR A 103 12.31 -0.07 -0.81
C THR A 103 13.66 -0.32 -1.46
N LEU A 104 13.69 -0.84 -2.69
CA LEU A 104 14.94 -1.26 -3.35
C LEU A 104 15.78 -0.08 -3.83
N PHE A 105 15.16 0.96 -4.38
CA PHE A 105 15.89 2.08 -5.00
C PHE A 105 16.19 3.22 -4.04
N ILE A 106 15.38 3.40 -2.99
CA ILE A 106 15.52 4.54 -2.08
C ILE A 106 15.88 4.03 -0.68
N ALA A 107 15.03 3.19 -0.10
CA ALA A 107 15.21 2.81 1.30
C ALA A 107 16.46 1.97 1.55
N LEU A 108 16.79 1.05 0.64
CA LEU A 108 17.91 0.13 0.79
C LEU A 108 19.27 0.87 0.67
N PRO A 109 19.52 1.73 -0.34
CA PRO A 109 20.72 2.57 -0.36
C PRO A 109 20.80 3.49 0.86
N VAL A 110 19.68 4.09 1.27
CA VAL A 110 19.65 4.97 2.45
C VAL A 110 19.99 4.20 3.73
N ALA A 111 19.47 2.98 3.91
CA ALA A 111 19.78 2.17 5.07
C ALA A 111 21.23 1.67 5.10
N TRP A 112 21.81 1.38 3.91
CA TRP A 112 23.17 0.86 3.81
C TRP A 112 24.24 1.95 3.94
N PHE A 113 24.05 3.09 3.28
CA PHE A 113 25.02 4.19 3.29
C PHE A 113 24.77 5.23 4.39
N GLY A 114 23.53 5.36 4.88
CA GLY A 114 23.16 6.35 5.88
C GLY A 114 23.50 5.96 7.32
N ALA A 115 23.77 4.68 7.59
CA ALA A 115 24.17 4.20 8.92
C ALA A 115 25.65 4.50 9.18
N VAL A 116 25.98 5.77 9.45
CA VAL A 116 27.31 6.17 9.92
C VAL A 116 27.49 5.65 11.36
N GLY A 117 28.29 4.60 11.54
CA GLY A 117 28.84 4.23 12.85
C GLY A 117 28.14 3.12 13.64
N SER A 118 27.29 2.29 13.03
CA SER A 118 26.76 1.10 13.70
C SER A 118 26.94 -0.14 12.82
N ASP A 119 27.75 -1.10 13.28
CA ASP A 119 27.74 -2.51 12.86
C ASP A 119 26.42 -3.18 13.27
N SER A 120 25.32 -2.52 12.89
CA SER A 120 23.96 -2.99 13.07
C SER A 120 23.75 -4.22 12.20
N ASP A 121 23.14 -5.23 12.81
CA ASP A 121 22.78 -6.48 12.16
C ASP A 121 22.11 -6.20 10.80
N PRO A 122 22.56 -6.82 9.69
CA PRO A 122 21.94 -6.66 8.37
C PRO A 122 20.41 -6.88 8.41
N LEU A 123 19.90 -7.69 9.34
CA LEU A 123 18.46 -7.89 9.54
C LEU A 123 17.74 -6.59 9.94
N ILE A 124 18.32 -5.77 10.81
CA ILE A 124 17.73 -4.48 11.22
C ILE A 124 17.64 -3.54 10.02
N LYS A 125 18.69 -3.50 9.18
CA LYS A 125 18.71 -2.68 7.95
C LYS A 125 17.65 -3.13 6.95
N ILE A 126 17.49 -4.45 6.76
CA ILE A 126 16.48 -5.01 5.86
C ILE A 126 15.08 -4.70 6.38
N VAL A 127 14.77 -5.00 7.65
CA VAL A 127 13.44 -4.73 8.22
C VAL A 127 13.14 -3.23 8.21
N GLY A 128 14.13 -2.38 8.51
CA GLY A 128 14.02 -0.93 8.44
C GLY A 128 13.68 -0.45 7.03
N SER A 129 14.39 -0.94 6.02
CA SER A 129 14.12 -0.60 4.62
C SER A 129 12.70 -1.03 4.19
N VAL A 130 12.29 -2.26 4.52
CA VAL A 130 10.94 -2.78 4.23
C VAL A 130 9.86 -1.95 4.92
N SER A 131 10.07 -1.57 6.18
CA SER A 131 9.12 -0.74 6.93
C SER A 131 8.86 0.62 6.26
N SER A 132 9.90 1.22 5.65
CA SER A 132 9.76 2.49 4.93
C SER A 132 8.99 2.34 3.60
N GLY A 133 9.13 1.22 2.90
CA GLY A 133 8.31 0.92 1.72
C GLY A 133 6.83 0.73 2.07
N ILE A 134 6.55 0.06 3.19
CA ILE A 134 5.18 -0.08 3.72
C ILE A 134 4.61 1.30 4.10
N LEU A 135 5.40 2.19 4.72
CA LEU A 135 4.99 3.58 4.99
C LEU A 135 4.61 4.31 3.71
N PHE A 136 5.47 4.27 2.69
CA PHE A 136 5.24 4.95 1.42
C PHE A 136 3.95 4.47 0.74
N VAL A 137 3.76 3.16 0.69
CA VAL A 137 2.54 2.52 0.19
C VAL A 137 1.31 2.95 0.98
N THR A 138 1.40 3.01 2.32
CA THR A 138 0.31 3.44 3.19
C THR A 138 -0.13 4.86 2.87
N LEU A 139 0.82 5.79 2.68
CA LEU A 139 0.51 7.18 2.31
C LEU A 139 -0.18 7.27 0.94
N ALA A 140 0.25 6.47 -0.04
CA ALA A 140 -0.41 6.41 -1.35
C ALA A 140 -1.86 5.92 -1.23
N VAL A 141 -2.12 4.89 -0.42
CA VAL A 141 -3.47 4.38 -0.15
C VAL A 141 -4.33 5.41 0.58
N VAL A 142 -3.79 6.14 1.56
CA VAL A 142 -4.50 7.25 2.22
C VAL A 142 -4.91 8.31 1.21
N ARG A 143 -4.01 8.71 0.31
CA ARG A 143 -4.31 9.69 -0.75
C ARG A 143 -5.44 9.19 -1.66
N MET A 144 -5.41 7.91 -2.03
CA MET A 144 -6.48 7.29 -2.82
C MET A 144 -7.80 7.27 -2.06
N TYR A 145 -7.80 6.86 -0.79
CA TYR A 145 -8.98 6.83 0.07
C TYR A 145 -9.63 8.21 0.19
N LEU A 146 -8.85 9.25 0.44
CA LEU A 146 -9.36 10.62 0.56
C LEU A 146 -10.02 11.11 -0.73
N GLY A 147 -9.40 10.87 -1.90
CA GLY A 147 -10.01 11.26 -3.18
C GLY A 147 -11.32 10.53 -3.46
N TRP A 148 -11.36 9.21 -3.21
CA TRP A 148 -12.58 8.41 -3.37
C TRP A 148 -13.68 8.79 -2.38
N ALA A 149 -13.33 9.08 -1.12
CA ALA A 149 -14.29 9.53 -0.10
C ALA A 149 -14.86 10.91 -0.44
N TYR A 150 -14.03 11.82 -0.93
CA TYR A 150 -14.44 13.16 -1.34
C TYR A 150 -15.43 13.13 -2.51
N VAL A 151 -15.10 12.46 -3.62
CA VAL A 151 -16.00 12.33 -4.77
C VAL A 151 -17.26 11.57 -4.39
N GLY A 152 -17.14 10.50 -3.59
CA GLY A 152 -18.30 9.77 -3.07
C GLY A 152 -19.26 10.67 -2.28
N ASN A 153 -18.73 11.54 -1.44
CA ASN A 153 -19.56 12.49 -0.68
C ASN A 153 -20.26 13.49 -1.61
N ARG A 154 -19.58 14.03 -2.63
CA ARG A 154 -20.20 14.96 -3.61
C ARG A 154 -21.23 14.30 -4.53
N LEU A 155 -21.01 13.04 -4.91
CA LEU A 155 -22.01 12.26 -5.68
C LEU A 155 -23.29 12.05 -4.85
N LEU A 156 -23.15 11.71 -3.57
CA LEU A 156 -24.29 11.41 -2.69
C LEU A 156 -25.00 12.66 -2.16
N SER A 157 -24.34 13.81 -2.19
CA SER A 157 -24.90 15.10 -1.78
C SER A 157 -26.00 15.56 -2.74
N ALA A 158 -27.09 16.11 -2.19
CA ALA A 158 -28.22 16.62 -2.95
C ALA A 158 -27.98 18.02 -3.53
N THR A 159 -27.00 18.74 -3.00
CA THR A 159 -26.58 20.07 -3.45
C THR A 159 -25.18 20.00 -4.04
N VAL A 160 -24.93 20.83 -5.04
CA VAL A 160 -23.61 21.05 -5.64
C VAL A 160 -23.37 22.54 -5.63
N GLU A 161 -22.29 22.95 -4.98
CA GLU A 161 -21.80 24.32 -5.03
C GLU A 161 -20.95 24.44 -6.31
N TYR A 162 -21.24 25.45 -7.13
CA TYR A 162 -20.55 25.65 -8.39
C TYR A 162 -20.32 27.14 -8.64
N GLU A 163 -19.21 27.45 -9.29
CA GLU A 163 -18.87 28.81 -9.68
C GLU A 163 -19.17 29.00 -11.16
N GLU A 164 -20.06 29.96 -11.47
CA GLU A 164 -20.39 30.34 -12.84
C GLU A 164 -19.34 31.31 -13.42
N THR A 165 -18.75 32.19 -12.61
CA THR A 165 -17.70 33.17 -12.98
C THR A 165 -16.90 33.61 -11.75
N GLY A 166 -15.64 34.06 -11.92
CA GLY A 166 -14.69 34.30 -10.82
C GLY A 166 -15.04 35.37 -9.76
N TRP A 167 -14.21 35.40 -8.71
CA TRP A 167 -14.13 36.24 -7.48
C TRP A 167 -15.40 36.62 -6.69
N TYR A 168 -16.62 36.30 -7.16
CA TYR A 168 -17.84 36.54 -6.40
C TYR A 168 -18.72 35.27 -6.34
N ASP A 169 -19.01 34.87 -5.10
CA ASP A 169 -19.86 33.79 -4.57
C ASP A 169 -20.27 32.63 -5.48
N GLY A 170 -19.91 31.41 -5.04
CA GLY A 170 -20.43 30.16 -5.59
C GLY A 170 -21.95 30.06 -5.42
N GLN A 171 -22.63 29.58 -6.46
CA GLN A 171 -24.05 29.28 -6.43
C GLN A 171 -24.28 27.84 -5.99
N ILE A 172 -25.43 27.58 -5.36
CA ILE A 172 -25.82 26.23 -4.96
C ILE A 172 -26.91 25.72 -5.89
N TRP A 173 -26.62 24.62 -6.60
CA TRP A 173 -27.61 23.91 -7.40
C TRP A 173 -28.14 22.69 -6.63
N VAL A 174 -29.46 22.58 -6.52
CA VAL A 174 -30.12 21.40 -5.96
C VAL A 174 -30.35 20.39 -7.09
N LYS A 175 -29.78 19.20 -6.96
CA LYS A 175 -29.91 18.14 -7.97
C LYS A 175 -31.38 17.75 -8.13
N THR A 176 -31.84 17.62 -9.37
CA THR A 176 -33.17 17.05 -9.64
C THR A 176 -33.23 15.60 -9.15
N ALA A 177 -34.43 15.12 -8.78
CA ALA A 177 -34.61 13.77 -8.23
C ALA A 177 -34.07 12.67 -9.16
N GLN A 178 -34.12 12.89 -10.48
CA GLN A 178 -33.66 11.96 -11.50
C GLN A 178 -32.12 11.89 -11.56
N VAL A 179 -31.43 13.04 -11.49
CA VAL A 179 -29.95 13.12 -11.42
C VAL A 179 -29.45 12.55 -10.10
N LEU A 180 -30.12 12.87 -8.99
CA LEU A 180 -29.75 12.36 -7.68
C LEU A 180 -29.93 10.83 -7.57
N ALA A 181 -30.98 10.27 -8.17
CA ALA A 181 -31.17 8.82 -8.21
C ALA A 181 -30.06 8.12 -9.01
N ARG A 182 -29.66 8.68 -10.16
CA ARG A 182 -28.53 8.18 -10.97
C ARG A 182 -27.22 8.22 -10.18
N ASP A 183 -26.90 9.34 -9.55
CA ASP A 183 -25.67 9.52 -8.78
C ASP A 183 -25.62 8.57 -7.57
N ARG A 184 -26.75 8.33 -6.90
CA ARG A 184 -26.85 7.38 -5.78
C ARG A 184 -26.71 5.93 -6.24
N LEU A 185 -27.22 5.56 -7.41
CA LEU A 185 -27.00 4.25 -7.99
C LEU A 185 -25.51 4.06 -8.31
N LEU A 186 -24.89 5.02 -9.01
CA LEU A 186 -23.46 4.97 -9.32
C LEU A 186 -22.60 4.95 -8.05
N GLY A 187 -22.89 5.82 -7.09
CA GLY A 187 -22.17 5.91 -5.82
C GLY A 187 -22.30 4.65 -4.97
N SER A 188 -23.48 4.02 -4.94
CA SER A 188 -23.68 2.80 -4.15
C SER A 188 -23.06 1.55 -4.79
N PHE A 189 -23.08 1.43 -6.12
CA PHE A 189 -22.54 0.25 -6.80
C PHE A 189 -21.04 0.34 -7.12
N GLN A 190 -20.50 1.53 -7.40
CA GLN A 190 -19.08 1.68 -7.76
C GLN A 190 -18.26 2.21 -6.59
N VAL A 191 -18.71 3.29 -5.95
CA VAL A 191 -17.86 4.00 -4.96
C VAL A 191 -17.82 3.28 -3.61
N LYS A 192 -18.96 2.84 -3.08
CA LYS A 192 -19.00 2.13 -1.78
C LYS A 192 -18.09 0.90 -1.69
N PRO A 193 -18.09 -0.06 -2.65
CA PRO A 193 -17.21 -1.21 -2.56
C PRO A 193 -15.74 -0.81 -2.65
N VAL A 194 -15.39 0.15 -3.51
CA VAL A 194 -14.01 0.65 -3.66
C VAL A 194 -13.52 1.30 -2.35
N VAL A 195 -14.31 2.20 -1.77
CA VAL A 195 -13.97 2.86 -0.49
C VAL A 195 -13.85 1.84 0.63
N SER A 196 -14.74 0.85 0.70
CA SER A 196 -14.67 -0.21 1.71
C SER A 196 -13.39 -1.04 1.57
N ARG A 197 -13.03 -1.46 0.34
CA ARG A 197 -11.78 -2.17 0.05
C ARG A 197 -10.56 -1.37 0.48
N LEU A 198 -10.53 -0.06 0.19
CA LEU A 198 -9.44 0.83 0.61
C LEU A 198 -9.31 0.90 2.13
N LYS A 199 -10.43 0.98 2.87
CA LYS A 199 -10.41 0.96 4.35
C LYS A 199 -9.79 -0.32 4.89
N TYR A 200 -10.18 -1.49 4.37
CA TYR A 200 -9.57 -2.76 4.79
C TYR A 200 -8.08 -2.82 4.46
N SER A 201 -7.67 -2.35 3.28
CA SER A 201 -6.24 -2.29 2.93
C SER A 201 -5.46 -1.36 3.86
N LEU A 202 -6.05 -0.23 4.27
CA LEU A 202 -5.41 0.71 5.18
C LEU A 202 -5.24 0.12 6.59
N VAL A 203 -6.24 -0.61 7.08
CA VAL A 203 -6.16 -1.32 8.38
C VAL A 203 -5.09 -2.41 8.31
N ASN A 204 -5.05 -3.21 7.24
CA ASN A 204 -4.04 -4.26 7.06
C ASN A 204 -2.62 -3.69 6.96
N LEU A 205 -2.42 -2.62 6.19
CA LEU A 205 -1.12 -1.94 6.09
C LEU A 205 -0.70 -1.33 7.42
N GLY A 206 -1.63 -0.69 8.15
CA GLY A 206 -1.38 -0.16 9.49
C GLY A 206 -0.98 -1.25 10.49
N ALA A 207 -1.68 -2.38 10.49
CA ALA A 207 -1.33 -3.53 11.32
C ALA A 207 0.03 -4.12 10.96
N SER A 208 0.32 -4.28 9.66
CA SER A 208 1.63 -4.73 9.18
C SER A 208 2.75 -3.78 9.58
N LEU A 209 2.50 -2.47 9.54
CA LEU A 209 3.45 -1.46 9.95
C LEU A 209 3.78 -1.54 11.44
N LEU A 210 2.75 -1.67 12.28
CA LEU A 210 2.91 -1.87 13.71
C LEU A 210 3.70 -3.15 14.00
N PHE A 211 3.41 -4.23 13.28
CA PHE A 211 4.16 -5.48 13.41
C PHE A 211 5.65 -5.28 13.05
N CYS A 212 5.96 -4.59 11.95
CA CYS A 212 7.35 -4.26 11.58
C CYS A 212 8.05 -3.40 12.65
N ALA A 213 7.35 -2.41 13.21
CA ALA A 213 7.89 -1.56 14.28
C ALA A 213 8.20 -2.38 15.54
N LEU A 214 7.31 -3.28 15.95
CA LEU A 214 7.56 -4.19 17.06
C LEU A 214 8.74 -5.11 16.77
N LEU A 215 8.83 -5.65 15.57
CA LEU A 215 9.94 -6.51 15.15
C LEU A 215 11.28 -5.76 15.26
N LEU A 216 11.34 -4.51 14.79
CA LEU A 216 12.54 -3.66 14.91
C LEU A 216 12.94 -3.45 16.38
N ILE A 217 11.99 -3.12 17.26
CA ILE A 217 12.28 -2.93 18.69
C ILE A 217 12.85 -4.21 19.33
N ASN A 218 12.31 -5.38 18.95
CA ASN A 218 12.79 -6.66 19.46
C ASN A 218 14.21 -7.01 18.95
N LEU A 219 14.50 -6.73 17.67
CA LEU A 219 15.83 -6.96 17.09
C LEU A 219 16.88 -6.02 17.67
N GLU A 220 16.56 -4.73 17.78
CA GLU A 220 17.45 -3.72 18.37
C GLU A 220 17.80 -4.10 19.82
N GLY A 221 16.80 -4.49 20.61
CA GLY A 221 17.00 -4.94 21.98
C GLY A 221 17.83 -6.24 22.10
N SER A 222 17.84 -7.09 21.08
CA SER A 222 18.70 -8.28 21.02
C SER A 222 20.13 -7.94 20.61
N SER A 223 20.29 -7.08 19.60
CA SER A 223 21.60 -6.67 19.08
C SER A 223 22.39 -5.89 20.13
N GLN A 224 21.72 -5.00 20.86
CA GLN A 224 22.31 -4.24 21.96
C GLN A 224 22.81 -5.15 23.10
N LYS A 225 22.06 -6.19 23.47
CA LYS A 225 22.48 -7.17 24.49
C LYS A 225 23.69 -7.99 24.06
N ALA A 226 23.74 -8.37 22.78
CA ALA A 226 24.86 -9.13 22.22
C ALA A 226 26.15 -8.29 22.23
N TYR A 227 26.06 -7.02 21.80
CA TYR A 227 27.20 -6.10 21.76
C TYR A 227 27.83 -5.85 23.14
N TYR A 228 27.02 -5.58 24.17
CA TYR A 228 27.54 -5.42 25.54
C TYR A 228 28.11 -6.73 26.12
N SER A 229 27.60 -7.89 25.72
CA SER A 229 28.11 -9.20 26.20
C SER A 229 29.38 -9.66 25.49
N SER A 230 29.64 -9.18 24.27
CA SER A 230 30.83 -9.53 23.48
C SER A 230 32.04 -8.64 23.76
N THR A 231 31.90 -7.61 24.59
CA THR A 231 33.06 -6.82 25.05
C THR A 231 33.82 -7.68 26.07
N PRO A 232 35.05 -8.15 25.78
CA PRO A 232 35.81 -8.94 26.73
C PRO A 232 36.08 -8.11 27.98
N GLU A 233 36.02 -8.75 29.15
CA GLU A 233 36.45 -8.18 30.44
C GLU A 233 37.98 -7.97 30.49
N SER A 234 38.53 -7.23 29.54
CA SER A 234 39.83 -6.56 29.67
C SER A 234 39.52 -5.07 29.76
N GLY A 235 39.59 -4.55 30.98
CA GLY A 235 38.94 -3.32 31.39
C GLY A 235 39.23 -2.10 30.52
N ASP A 236 38.21 -1.62 29.81
CA ASP A 236 37.50 -0.38 30.11
C ASP A 236 36.19 -0.41 29.28
N PRO A 237 35.02 0.06 29.76
CA PRO A 237 33.81 0.05 28.97
C PRO A 237 33.96 1.06 27.81
N SER A 238 34.27 0.58 26.61
CA SER A 238 34.28 1.41 25.41
C SER A 238 32.84 1.86 25.11
N ILE A 239 32.50 3.05 25.58
CA ILE A 239 31.25 3.73 25.24
C ILE A 239 31.25 3.97 23.72
N PRO A 240 30.18 3.63 22.98
CA PRO A 240 30.09 3.92 21.55
C PRO A 240 30.33 5.41 21.29
N GLY A 241 31.42 5.76 20.59
CA GLY A 241 31.84 7.14 20.33
C GLY A 241 32.95 7.68 21.25
N VAL A 242 33.43 6.89 22.22
CA VAL A 242 34.64 7.19 22.99
C VAL A 242 35.85 6.51 22.34
N TYR A 243 37.01 7.16 22.45
CA TYR A 243 38.30 6.79 21.89
C TYR A 243 38.54 5.28 21.94
N ASN A 244 38.67 4.65 20.76
CA ASN A 244 38.94 3.22 20.64
C ASN A 244 40.45 3.02 20.48
N ASP A 245 41.07 2.27 21.39
CA ASP A 245 42.52 2.03 21.39
C ASP A 245 43.00 1.32 20.11
N ASP A 246 42.14 0.53 19.47
CA ASP A 246 42.46 -0.09 18.18
C ASP A 246 42.54 0.94 17.05
N SER A 247 41.71 1.99 17.11
CA SER A 247 41.76 3.10 16.15
C SER A 247 42.94 4.01 16.45
N ALA A 248 43.26 4.23 17.72
CA ALA A 248 44.43 5.00 18.18
C ALA A 248 45.75 4.43 17.66
N ARG A 249 45.90 3.10 17.65
CA ARG A 249 47.09 2.41 17.13
C ARG A 249 47.39 2.70 15.66
N TRP A 250 46.36 3.00 14.85
CA TRP A 250 46.54 3.38 13.45
C TRP A 250 47.02 4.83 13.28
N PHE A 251 46.71 5.71 14.24
CA PHE A 251 47.10 7.13 14.19
C PHE A 251 48.42 7.43 14.90
N GLU A 252 48.71 6.72 15.99
CA GLU A 252 49.93 6.89 16.79
C GLU A 252 50.62 5.53 17.04
N PRO A 253 51.15 4.87 16.00
CA PRO A 253 51.76 3.55 16.15
C PRO A 253 52.93 3.56 17.15
N ASP A 254 53.68 4.66 17.21
CA ASP A 254 54.86 4.81 18.07
C ASP A 254 54.51 4.88 19.56
N ALA A 255 53.29 5.29 19.95
CA ALA A 255 52.86 5.35 21.35
C ALA A 255 52.77 3.96 21.99
N PHE A 256 52.55 2.92 21.18
CA PHE A 256 52.33 1.54 21.65
C PHE A 256 53.55 0.61 21.48
N HIS A 257 54.59 1.02 20.74
CA HIS A 257 55.80 0.23 20.51
C HIS A 257 56.94 0.49 21.52
N VAL A 258 56.90 1.60 22.26
CA VAL A 258 58.04 2.05 23.10
C VAL A 258 58.24 1.21 24.37
N THR A 259 57.24 0.43 24.80
CA THR A 259 57.33 -0.41 26.01
C THR A 259 58.10 -1.71 25.81
N ASP A 260 58.02 -2.35 24.64
CA ASP A 260 58.63 -3.69 24.42
C ASP A 260 60.16 -3.62 24.30
N HIS A 261 60.69 -2.55 23.70
CA HIS A 261 62.14 -2.38 23.56
C HIS A 261 62.82 -2.01 24.89
N LYS A 262 62.12 -1.34 25.81
CA LYS A 262 62.67 -0.89 27.09
C LYS A 262 62.66 -2.01 28.13
N GLU A 263 61.63 -2.86 28.15
CA GLU A 263 61.62 -4.07 28.99
C GLU A 263 62.64 -5.12 28.53
N ARG A 264 62.80 -5.31 27.21
CA ARG A 264 63.80 -6.24 26.66
C ARG A 264 65.24 -5.81 26.98
N LEU A 265 65.51 -4.51 27.12
CA LEU A 265 66.82 -3.98 27.49
C LEU A 265 67.09 -4.06 29.01
N GLU A 266 66.08 -3.90 29.87
CA GLU A 266 66.23 -4.10 31.33
C GLU A 266 66.38 -5.59 31.69
N PHE A 267 65.67 -6.50 30.99
CA PHE A 267 65.85 -7.94 31.19
C PHE A 267 67.24 -8.45 30.81
N HIS A 268 67.89 -7.81 29.84
CA HIS A 268 69.25 -8.18 29.41
C HIS A 268 70.36 -7.62 30.31
N LYS A 269 70.03 -6.71 31.24
CA LYS A 269 70.94 -6.08 32.19
C LYS A 269 71.04 -6.84 33.52
N PHE A 270 70.13 -7.79 33.75
CA PHE A 270 70.05 -8.62 34.97
C PHE A 270 70.45 -10.09 34.76
N ARG A 271 71.05 -10.44 33.61
CA ARG A 271 71.60 -11.78 33.34
C ARG A 271 73.13 -11.75 33.31
#